data_AF-A0A2N7D0J3-F1
#
_entry.id   AF-A0A2N7D0J3-F1
#
_cell.length_a   1.000
_cell.length_b   1.000
_cell.length_c   1.000
_cell.angle_alpha   90.00
_cell.angle_beta   90.00
_cell.angle_gamma   90.00
#
_symmetry.space_group_name_H-M   'P 1'
#
loop_
_entity.id
_entity.type
_entity.pdbx_description
1 polymer ?
#
loop_
_entity_poly.entity_id
_entity_poly.type
_entity_poly.pdbx_seq_one_letter_code
_entity_poly.pdbx_strand_id
1 'polypeptide(L)'
;MMRAFIIGMSLLSLAGCVAYPTQRTYFKPIKDNHELVKSRSCGYHKTELDGLSANTARYRLQVFPNTPTAQNLVVVVTLESKDLAPASSEWQHLGQVQLSTPNAPTPQSPTSFKITQRYQQTLWYRIEFDTMPTKQFSLDINVEKSKPLRFNFHFANESDFYYASINC
;
A
#
# COMPACT_ATOMS: atom_id res chain seq x y z
N MET A 1 -22.12 4.11 -47.01
CA MET A 1 -21.19 3.01 -46.68
C MET A 1 -19.96 3.44 -45.86
N MET A 2 -19.54 4.71 -45.85
CA MET A 2 -18.31 5.17 -45.15
C MET A 2 -18.39 5.24 -43.61
N ARG A 3 -19.60 5.26 -43.02
CA ARG A 3 -19.80 5.35 -41.55
C ARG A 3 -19.56 4.03 -40.81
N ALA A 4 -19.77 2.87 -41.44
CA ALA A 4 -19.57 1.57 -40.81
C ALA A 4 -18.08 1.24 -40.60
N PHE A 5 -17.22 1.76 -41.47
CA PHE A 5 -15.77 1.49 -41.44
C PHE A 5 -15.06 2.21 -40.28
N ILE A 6 -15.49 3.43 -39.95
CA ILE A 6 -14.93 4.22 -38.84
C ILE A 6 -15.30 3.58 -37.49
N ILE A 7 -16.54 3.10 -37.35
CA ILE A 7 -17.02 2.42 -36.13
C ILE A 7 -16.24 1.12 -35.89
N GLY A 8 -15.98 0.34 -36.95
CA GLY A 8 -15.19 -0.89 -36.86
C GLY A 8 -13.73 -0.68 -36.44
N MET A 9 -13.11 0.41 -36.92
CA MET A 9 -11.70 0.73 -36.58
C MET A 9 -11.55 1.25 -35.15
N SER A 10 -12.54 1.98 -34.62
CA SER A 10 -12.55 2.43 -33.22
C SER A 10 -12.72 1.27 -32.22
N LEU A 11 -13.48 0.22 -32.57
CA LEU A 11 -13.69 -0.94 -31.69
C LEU A 11 -12.43 -1.81 -31.52
N LEU A 12 -11.55 -1.87 -32.53
CA LEU A 12 -10.28 -2.59 -32.45
C LEU A 12 -9.25 -1.89 -31.54
N SER A 13 -9.28 -0.56 -31.46
CA SER A 13 -8.38 0.20 -30.59
C SER A 13 -8.74 0.13 -29.09
N LEU A 14 -9.93 -0.35 -28.74
CA LEU A 14 -10.35 -0.52 -27.33
C LEU A 14 -10.12 -1.93 -26.76
N ALA A 15 -9.72 -2.91 -27.58
CA ALA A 15 -9.63 -4.31 -27.16
C ALA A 15 -8.22 -4.76 -26.70
N GLY A 16 -7.20 -3.91 -26.88
CA GLY A 16 -5.82 -4.24 -26.53
C GLY A 16 -5.42 -3.66 -25.18
N CYS A 17 -5.62 -4.40 -24.08
CA CYS A 17 -4.81 -4.15 -22.89
C CYS A 17 -3.36 -4.49 -23.25
N VAL A 18 -2.56 -3.48 -23.63
CA VAL A 18 -1.16 -3.72 -23.99
C VAL A 18 -0.39 -4.06 -22.72
N ALA A 19 0.06 -5.32 -22.63
CA ALA A 19 0.94 -5.79 -21.57
C ALA A 19 2.37 -5.40 -21.94
N TYR A 20 3.02 -4.60 -21.11
CA TYR A 20 4.41 -4.23 -21.29
C TYR A 20 5.28 -5.01 -20.31
N PRO A 21 6.21 -5.86 -20.77
CA PRO A 21 7.23 -6.43 -19.89
C PRO A 21 8.01 -5.31 -19.23
N THR A 22 8.19 -5.40 -17.91
CA THR A 22 8.87 -4.38 -17.12
C THR A 22 9.68 -5.03 -15.99
N GLN A 23 10.51 -4.22 -15.33
CA GLN A 23 11.08 -4.54 -14.04
C GLN A 23 10.48 -3.60 -13.01
N ARG A 24 10.08 -4.15 -11.86
CA ARG A 24 9.56 -3.35 -10.77
C ARG A 24 10.48 -3.45 -9.57
N THR A 25 10.99 -2.29 -9.17
CA THR A 25 11.64 -2.08 -7.89
C THR A 25 10.60 -1.67 -6.87
N TYR A 26 10.46 -2.44 -5.79
CA TYR A 26 9.45 -2.20 -4.76
C TYR A 26 9.86 -2.80 -3.41
N PHE A 27 9.09 -2.46 -2.37
CA PHE A 27 9.21 -3.12 -1.08
C PHE A 27 8.30 -4.34 -1.05
N LYS A 28 8.90 -5.51 -1.27
CA LYS A 28 8.21 -6.78 -1.24
C LYS A 28 7.84 -7.15 0.20
N PRO A 29 6.56 -7.45 0.47
CA PRO A 29 6.12 -7.88 1.79
C PRO A 29 6.73 -9.22 2.17
N ILE A 30 7.14 -9.34 3.43
CA ILE A 30 7.55 -10.62 4.03
C ILE A 30 6.30 -11.19 4.70
N LYS A 31 5.76 -12.26 4.11
CA LYS A 31 4.55 -12.92 4.61
C LYS A 31 4.86 -13.68 5.89
N ASP A 32 4.61 -13.04 7.02
CA ASP A 32 4.61 -13.67 8.34
C ASP A 32 3.17 -14.02 8.76
N ASN A 33 2.69 -13.44 9.87
CA ASN A 33 1.33 -13.62 10.38
C ASN A 33 0.27 -12.72 9.70
N HIS A 34 0.62 -12.09 8.58
CA HIS A 34 -0.21 -11.12 7.88
C HIS A 34 -0.58 -11.62 6.48
N GLU A 35 -1.71 -11.15 5.97
CA GLU A 35 -2.17 -11.49 4.63
C GLU A 35 -1.54 -10.57 3.59
N LEU A 36 -1.16 -11.14 2.44
CA LEU A 36 -0.75 -10.37 1.27
C LEU A 36 -1.98 -9.72 0.66
N VAL A 37 -1.91 -8.41 0.40
CA VAL A 37 -3.02 -7.66 -0.21
C VAL A 37 -2.54 -6.88 -1.42
N LYS A 38 -3.43 -6.72 -2.40
CA LYS A 38 -3.13 -5.97 -3.61
C LYS A 38 -2.97 -4.49 -3.29
N SER A 39 -1.90 -3.85 -3.76
CA SER A 39 -1.80 -2.39 -3.73
C SER A 39 -2.82 -1.75 -4.65
N ARG A 40 -3.04 -0.46 -4.39
CA ARG A 40 -3.73 0.45 -5.31
C ARG A 40 -2.91 0.82 -6.55
N SER A 41 -1.63 0.42 -6.60
CA SER A 41 -0.77 0.54 -7.77
C SER A 41 -1.26 -0.43 -8.85
N CYS A 42 -2.25 0.05 -9.58
CA CYS A 42 -2.79 -0.57 -10.78
C CYS A 42 -1.72 -1.07 -11.75
N GLY A 43 -2.07 -2.14 -12.46
CA GLY A 43 -1.38 -2.53 -13.70
C GLY A 43 -0.27 -3.55 -13.52
N TYR A 44 0.39 -3.63 -12.37
CA TYR A 44 1.34 -4.72 -12.09
C TYR A 44 0.61 -6.04 -11.87
N HIS A 45 1.15 -7.15 -12.39
CA HIS A 45 0.47 -8.44 -12.36
C HIS A 45 1.14 -9.46 -11.43
N LYS A 46 2.45 -9.64 -11.55
CA LYS A 46 3.23 -10.56 -10.71
C LYS A 46 3.53 -9.97 -9.34
N THR A 47 3.77 -8.66 -9.27
CA THR A 47 4.07 -7.94 -8.03
C THR A 47 2.83 -7.22 -7.47
N GLU A 48 1.64 -7.59 -7.91
CA GLU A 48 0.39 -6.93 -7.50
C GLU A 48 0.12 -7.04 -6.00
N LEU A 49 0.67 -8.05 -5.33
CA LEU A 49 0.56 -8.34 -3.90
C LEU A 49 1.75 -7.77 -3.10
N ASP A 50 1.80 -6.46 -3.01
CA ASP A 50 2.86 -5.63 -2.42
C ASP A 50 2.46 -4.94 -1.11
N GLY A 51 1.25 -5.22 -0.59
CA GLY A 51 0.82 -4.78 0.73
C GLY A 51 0.70 -5.94 1.74
N LEU A 52 0.68 -5.58 3.02
CA LEU A 52 0.32 -6.49 4.12
C LEU A 52 -0.97 -6.04 4.80
N SER A 53 -1.80 -7.00 5.20
CA SER A 53 -3.01 -6.76 5.99
C SER A 53 -2.98 -7.56 7.28
N ALA A 54 -3.18 -6.86 8.39
CA ALA A 54 -3.48 -7.43 9.69
C ALA A 54 -4.99 -7.29 9.95
N ASN A 55 -5.64 -8.42 10.23
CA ASN A 55 -7.07 -8.46 10.46
C ASN A 55 -7.34 -8.86 11.91
N THR A 56 -7.99 -7.97 12.67
CA THR A 56 -8.34 -8.22 14.07
C THR A 56 -9.86 -8.32 14.23
N ALA A 57 -10.33 -8.57 15.46
CA ALA A 57 -11.77 -8.54 15.75
C ALA A 57 -12.39 -7.15 15.54
N ARG A 58 -11.61 -6.08 15.71
CA ARG A 58 -12.10 -4.69 15.73
C ARG A 58 -11.76 -3.86 14.51
N TYR A 59 -10.68 -4.19 13.82
CA TYR A 59 -10.24 -3.45 12.64
C TYR A 59 -9.50 -4.32 11.65
N ARG A 60 -9.40 -3.79 10.44
CA ARG A 60 -8.44 -4.20 9.44
C ARG A 60 -7.42 -3.09 9.22
N LEU A 61 -6.14 -3.43 9.37
CA LEU A 61 -5.02 -2.54 9.10
C LEU A 61 -4.33 -3.04 7.83
N GLN A 62 -4.09 -2.15 6.86
CA GLN A 62 -3.30 -2.48 5.68
C GLN A 62 -2.15 -1.50 5.52
N VAL A 63 -0.99 -2.01 5.11
CA VAL A 63 0.26 -1.27 5.02
C VAL A 63 0.84 -1.43 3.62
N PHE A 64 1.02 -0.31 2.95
CA PHE A 64 1.54 -0.22 1.59
C PHE A 64 2.72 0.75 1.58
N PRO A 65 3.96 0.25 1.68
CA PRO A 65 5.13 1.07 1.46
C PRO A 65 5.15 1.53 0.01
N ASN A 66 5.26 2.83 -0.19
CA ASN A 66 5.39 3.41 -1.51
C ASN A 66 6.87 3.63 -1.80
N THR A 67 7.34 3.03 -2.88
CA THR A 67 8.56 3.46 -3.56
C THR A 67 8.16 4.39 -4.69
N PRO A 68 8.76 5.59 -4.76
CA PRO A 68 8.90 6.14 -6.10
C PRO A 68 10.36 6.46 -6.43
N THR A 69 10.97 7.46 -5.81
CA THR A 69 12.18 8.09 -6.37
C THR A 69 12.86 9.04 -5.38
N ALA A 70 12.58 8.90 -4.07
CA ALA A 70 12.94 9.88 -3.04
C ALA A 70 13.88 9.30 -1.96
N GLN A 71 14.61 10.21 -1.31
CA GLN A 71 15.52 9.93 -0.17
C GLN A 71 14.77 9.43 1.09
N ASN A 72 13.44 9.45 1.09
CA ASN A 72 12.57 9.21 2.24
C ASN A 72 11.63 8.02 1.97
N LEU A 73 11.37 7.23 3.00
CA LEU A 73 10.35 6.18 2.96
C LEU A 73 8.96 6.81 3.15
N VAL A 74 8.05 6.54 2.22
CA VAL A 74 6.64 6.90 2.35
C VAL A 74 5.82 5.63 2.51
N VAL A 75 4.93 5.61 3.49
CA VAL A 75 4.05 4.47 3.76
C VAL A 75 2.61 4.96 3.76
N VAL A 76 1.77 4.30 2.98
CA VAL A 76 0.33 4.46 3.04
C VAL A 76 -0.23 3.39 3.95
N VAL A 77 -0.99 3.81 4.97
CA VAL A 77 -1.65 2.90 5.91
C VAL A 77 -3.14 3.13 5.86
N THR A 78 -3.92 2.06 5.76
CA THR A 78 -5.38 2.13 5.83
C THR A 78 -5.87 1.45 7.10
N LEU A 79 -6.69 2.15 7.85
CA LEU A 79 -7.34 1.62 9.05
C LEU A 79 -8.85 1.60 8.81
N GLU A 80 -9.41 0.41 8.71
CA GLU A 80 -10.83 0.15 8.55
C GLU A 80 -11.39 -0.37 9.87
N SER A 81 -12.30 0.41 10.49
CA SER A 81 -13.04 -0.02 11.68
C SER A 81 -14.08 -1.06 11.30
N LYS A 82 -14.19 -2.13 12.08
CA LYS A 82 -15.29 -3.11 11.96
C LYS A 82 -16.44 -2.82 12.91
N ASP A 83 -16.23 -1.91 13.86
CA ASP A 83 -17.27 -1.52 14.79
C ASP A 83 -18.32 -0.69 14.05
N LEU A 84 -19.55 -1.20 13.98
CA LEU A 84 -20.69 -0.57 13.30
C LEU A 84 -21.30 0.60 14.10
N ALA A 85 -20.69 1.01 15.21
CA ALA A 85 -21.22 2.07 16.06
C ALA A 85 -21.27 3.40 15.29
N PRO A 86 -22.32 4.21 15.47
CA PRO A 86 -22.48 5.49 14.77
C PRO A 86 -21.26 6.37 15.00
N ALA A 87 -20.91 7.16 13.98
CA ALA A 87 -19.70 7.96 13.82
C ALA A 87 -19.36 8.97 14.95
N SER A 88 -20.08 8.95 16.07
CA SER A 88 -19.93 9.76 17.27
C SER A 88 -19.22 9.07 18.44
N SER A 89 -18.88 7.79 18.38
CA SER A 89 -17.95 7.17 19.35
C SER A 89 -16.53 7.17 18.78
N GLU A 90 -15.55 7.53 19.61
CA GLU A 90 -14.12 7.66 19.30
C GLU A 90 -13.66 6.71 18.19
N TRP A 91 -13.23 7.28 17.07
CA TRP A 91 -12.72 6.48 15.96
C TRP A 91 -11.41 5.83 16.38
N GLN A 92 -11.21 4.58 15.98
CA GLN A 92 -9.89 3.98 16.10
C GLN A 92 -8.91 4.82 15.29
N HIS A 93 -7.84 5.20 15.96
CA HIS A 93 -6.76 5.97 15.38
C HIS A 93 -5.47 5.18 15.48
N LEU A 94 -4.63 5.30 14.46
CA LEU A 94 -3.23 4.91 14.59
C LEU A 94 -2.61 5.73 15.73
N GLY A 95 -1.91 5.05 16.64
CA GLY A 95 -1.14 5.72 17.69
C GLY A 95 0.30 5.96 17.22
N GLN A 96 1.23 5.39 17.96
CA GLN A 96 2.64 5.32 17.65
C GLN A 96 2.92 4.41 16.45
N VAL A 97 3.71 4.94 15.52
CA VAL A 97 4.30 4.22 14.41
C VAL A 97 5.82 4.35 14.50
N GLN A 98 6.54 3.24 14.37
CA GLN A 98 8.00 3.21 14.41
C GLN A 98 8.57 2.42 13.25
N LEU A 99 9.64 2.95 12.68
CA LEU A 99 10.44 2.28 11.66
C LEU A 99 11.70 1.69 12.29
N SER A 100 11.90 0.38 12.11
CA SER A 100 13.13 -0.31 12.47
C SER A 100 13.86 -0.76 11.21
N THR A 101 15.15 -0.48 11.11
CA THR A 101 16.01 -1.00 10.04
C THR A 101 17.17 -1.81 10.64
N PRO A 102 17.71 -2.83 9.94
CA PRO A 102 18.81 -3.64 10.48
C PRO A 102 20.06 -2.84 10.84
N ASN A 103 20.26 -1.69 10.20
CA ASN A 103 21.46 -0.87 10.34
C ASN A 103 21.27 0.29 11.34
N ALA A 104 20.07 0.50 11.86
CA ALA A 104 19.77 1.54 12.84
C ALA A 104 19.40 0.89 14.19
N PRO A 105 20.19 1.10 15.25
CA PRO A 105 19.95 0.48 16.55
C PRO A 105 18.71 1.04 17.27
N THR A 106 18.25 2.24 16.90
CA THR A 106 17.09 2.91 17.48
C THR A 106 15.93 2.98 16.49
N PRO A 107 14.71 2.58 16.89
CA PRO A 107 13.52 2.80 16.08
C PRO A 107 13.29 4.28 15.80
N GLN A 108 12.96 4.61 14.57
CA GLN A 108 12.74 5.97 14.11
C GLN A 108 11.25 6.30 14.15
N SER A 109 10.92 7.49 14.66
CA SER A 109 9.58 8.07 14.55
C SER A 109 9.38 8.70 13.17
N PRO A 110 8.14 8.77 12.67
CA PRO A 110 7.85 9.44 11.41
C PRO A 110 8.10 10.94 11.51
N THR A 111 8.58 11.52 10.41
CA THR A 111 8.78 12.97 10.25
C THR A 111 7.52 13.68 9.77
N SER A 112 6.60 12.93 9.14
CA SER A 112 5.28 13.40 8.75
C SER A 112 4.25 12.30 8.99
N PHE A 113 3.11 12.66 9.56
CA PHE A 113 2.01 11.76 9.84
C PHE A 113 0.70 12.51 9.58
N LYS A 114 -0.02 12.14 8.52
CA LYS A 114 -1.21 12.87 8.06
C LYS A 114 -2.32 11.91 7.66
N ILE A 115 -3.55 12.22 8.07
CA ILE A 115 -4.74 11.60 7.50
C ILE A 115 -4.98 12.27 6.13
N THR A 116 -4.93 11.48 5.06
CA THR A 116 -5.10 11.98 3.68
C THR A 116 -6.51 11.83 3.16
N GLN A 117 -7.24 10.82 3.65
CA GLN A 117 -8.61 10.56 3.25
C GLN A 117 -9.38 9.94 4.42
N ARG A 118 -10.69 10.19 4.43
CA ARG A 118 -11.66 9.54 5.29
C ARG A 118 -12.90 9.22 4.47
N TYR A 119 -13.37 7.99 4.55
CA TYR A 119 -14.54 7.53 3.82
C TYR A 119 -15.15 6.32 4.54
N GLN A 120 -16.43 6.43 4.88
CA GLN A 120 -17.13 5.45 5.71
C GLN A 120 -16.28 5.09 6.92
N GLN A 121 -16.07 3.80 7.18
CA GLN A 121 -15.31 3.25 8.31
C GLN A 121 -13.79 3.23 8.09
N THR A 122 -13.28 3.81 7.00
CA THR A 122 -11.86 3.75 6.65
C THR A 122 -11.17 5.11 6.78
N LEU A 123 -9.97 5.09 7.36
CA LEU A 123 -9.03 6.20 7.42
C LEU A 123 -7.76 5.85 6.62
N TRP A 124 -7.30 6.79 5.81
CA TRP A 124 -6.04 6.68 5.08
C TRP A 124 -5.00 7.59 5.69
N TYR A 125 -3.85 7.03 5.99
CA TYR A 125 -2.71 7.74 6.55
C TYR A 125 -1.57 7.74 5.52
N ARG A 126 -0.92 8.89 5.38
CA ARG A 126 0.38 9.01 4.73
C ARG A 126 1.42 9.30 5.81
N ILE A 127 2.37 8.39 5.94
CA ILE A 127 3.43 8.40 6.95
C ILE A 127 4.76 8.50 6.22
N GLU A 128 5.63 9.40 6.65
CA GLU A 128 6.93 9.63 6.02
C GLU A 128 8.05 9.50 7.05
N PHE A 129 9.17 8.93 6.62
CA PHE A 129 10.39 8.82 7.40
C PHE A 129 11.55 9.38 6.57
N ASP A 130 12.44 10.13 7.22
CA ASP A 130 13.64 10.73 6.61
C ASP A 130 14.76 9.69 6.35
N THR A 131 14.40 8.41 6.26
CA THR A 131 15.32 7.31 6.00
C THR A 131 14.71 6.39 4.96
N MET A 132 15.49 6.09 3.92
CA MET A 132 15.14 5.10 2.91
C MET A 132 15.86 3.78 3.21
N PRO A 133 15.14 2.71 3.62
CA PRO A 133 15.75 1.41 3.85
C PRO A 133 16.33 0.83 2.55
N THR A 134 17.57 0.34 2.61
CA THR A 134 18.28 -0.18 1.42
C THR A 134 18.13 -1.69 1.21
N LYS A 135 17.70 -2.43 2.23
CA LYS A 135 17.56 -3.89 2.16
C LYS A 135 16.24 -4.38 2.72
N GLN A 136 15.93 -4.01 3.95
CA GLN A 136 14.70 -4.43 4.63
C GLN A 136 14.39 -3.48 5.77
N PHE A 137 13.14 -3.48 6.19
CA PHE A 137 12.68 -2.74 7.36
C PHE A 137 11.47 -3.41 7.99
N SER A 138 11.19 -3.00 9.22
CA SER A 138 9.98 -3.35 9.94
C SER A 138 9.25 -2.08 10.36
N LEU A 139 7.92 -2.07 10.20
CA LEU A 139 7.04 -1.06 10.75
C LEU A 139 6.28 -1.65 11.94
N ASP A 140 6.47 -1.06 13.10
CA ASP A 140 5.67 -1.37 14.29
C ASP A 140 4.57 -0.30 14.40
N ILE A 141 3.31 -0.71 14.23
CA ILE A 141 2.14 0.18 14.22
C ILE A 141 1.22 -0.26 15.35
N ASN A 142 0.85 0.66 16.25
CA ASN A 142 -0.25 0.43 17.17
C ASN A 142 -1.53 1.14 16.69
N VAL A 143 -2.67 0.55 17.06
CA VAL A 143 -3.98 1.19 16.95
C VAL A 143 -4.40 1.50 18.38
N GLU A 144 -4.58 2.78 18.70
CA GLU A 144 -4.85 3.27 20.06
C GLU A 144 -3.80 2.77 21.08
N LYS A 145 -4.24 2.09 22.16
CA LYS A 145 -3.42 1.52 23.23
C LYS A 145 -3.15 0.02 23.04
N SER A 146 -3.39 -0.52 21.84
CA SER A 146 -3.14 -1.93 21.55
C SER A 146 -1.64 -2.25 21.45
N LYS A 147 -1.31 -3.55 21.53
CA LYS A 147 0.05 -4.03 21.27
C LYS A 147 0.43 -3.70 19.82
N PRO A 148 1.67 -3.23 19.56
CA PRO A 148 2.12 -2.97 18.20
C PRO A 148 2.05 -4.22 17.31
N LEU A 149 1.55 -4.02 16.09
CA LEU A 149 1.60 -4.98 15.00
C LEU A 149 2.83 -4.69 14.16
N ARG A 150 3.64 -5.72 13.92
CA ARG A 150 4.89 -5.62 13.16
C ARG A 150 4.68 -6.04 11.72
N PHE A 151 5.03 -5.18 10.77
CA PHE A 151 4.96 -5.43 9.33
C PHE A 151 6.36 -5.42 8.74
N ASN A 152 6.76 -6.49 8.06
CA ASN A 152 8.11 -6.67 7.55
C ASN A 152 8.14 -6.58 6.03
N PHE A 153 9.13 -5.86 5.50
CA PHE A 153 9.31 -5.67 4.06
C PHE A 153 10.79 -5.76 3.71
N HIS A 154 11.08 -6.25 2.50
CA HIS A 154 12.41 -6.20 1.92
C HIS A 154 12.37 -5.53 0.56
N PHE A 155 13.49 -4.91 0.19
CA PHE A 155 13.67 -4.32 -1.11
C PHE A 155 13.85 -5.43 -2.15
N ALA A 156 13.09 -5.38 -3.23
CA ALA A 156 13.15 -6.35 -4.32
C ALA A 156 13.10 -5.65 -5.67
N ASN A 157 13.79 -6.24 -6.66
CA ASN A 157 13.65 -5.91 -8.07
C ASN A 157 13.22 -7.19 -8.80
N GLU A 158 11.99 -7.20 -9.33
CA GLU A 158 11.40 -8.38 -9.94
C GLU A 158 10.86 -8.07 -11.34
N SER A 159 10.97 -9.05 -12.24
CA SER A 159 10.33 -8.96 -13.56
C SER A 159 8.80 -8.98 -13.39
N ASP A 160 8.10 -8.12 -14.13
CA ASP A 160 6.64 -8.02 -14.13
C ASP A 160 6.09 -7.71 -15.52
N PHE A 161 4.77 -7.71 -15.65
CA PHE A 161 4.02 -7.14 -16.75
C PHE A 161 3.19 -5.98 -16.21
N TYR A 162 3.28 -4.84 -16.87
CA TYR A 162 2.45 -3.68 -16.58
C TYR A 162 1.33 -3.56 -17.61
N TYR A 163 0.10 -3.53 -17.12
CA TYR A 163 -1.12 -3.27 -17.88
C TYR A 163 -1.57 -1.84 -17.62
N ALA A 164 -1.50 -1.00 -18.66
CA ALA A 164 -2.09 0.34 -18.61
C ALA A 164 -3.62 0.26 -18.74
N SER A 165 -4.29 -0.23 -17.70
CA SER A 165 -5.76 -0.24 -17.59
C SER A 165 -6.23 0.94 -16.74
N ILE A 166 -7.28 1.62 -17.19
CA ILE A 166 -7.97 2.67 -16.43
C ILE A 166 -8.90 2.07 -15.37
N ASN A 167 -9.23 0.77 -15.49
CA ASN A 167 -10.09 0.04 -14.58
C ASN A 167 -9.26 -0.99 -13.81
N CYS A 168 -8.98 -0.59 -12.58
CA CYS A 168 -8.40 -1.31 -11.47
C CYS A 168 -8.98 -0.62 -10.21
#